data_AF-A0A1I7FAQ6-F1
#
_entry.id   AF-A0A1I7FAQ6-F1
#
_cell.length_a   1.000
_cell.length_b   1.000
_cell.length_c   1.000
_cell.angle_alpha   90.00
_cell.angle_beta   90.00
_cell.angle_gamma   90.00
#
_symmetry.space_group_name_H-M   'P 1'
#
loop_
_entity.id
_entity.type
_entity.pdbx_description
1 polymer ?
#
loop_
_entity_poly.entity_id
_entity_poly.type
_entity_poly.pdbx_seq_one_letter_code
_entity_poly.pdbx_strand_id
1 'polypeptide(L)'
;MLFQPPVFETIFRIPVEHRLVIRGSRSRGAPTDGVCWYHDEFDAAGTLVARYETYDENDDDGRERCGWRRYDAAGRLVARHEVAMRWSGLVALKQSRRGAELALQRHSGHGTPAPLARRAQPAGSWRPDIVPAA
;
A
#
# COMPACT_ATOMS: atom_id res chain seq x y z
N MET A 1 -23.11 10.95 -4.65
CA MET A 1 -22.58 9.81 -5.42
C MET A 1 -22.18 8.74 -4.44
N LEU A 2 -22.76 7.52 -4.53
CA LEU A 2 -22.35 6.40 -3.67
C LEU A 2 -20.94 5.98 -4.11
N PHE A 3 -19.96 6.07 -3.20
CA PHE A 3 -18.63 5.56 -3.43
C PHE A 3 -18.74 4.05 -3.67
N GLN A 4 -18.61 3.62 -4.92
CA GLN A 4 -18.55 2.20 -5.24
C GLN A 4 -17.08 1.77 -5.17
N PRO A 5 -16.69 0.99 -4.16
CA PRO A 5 -15.33 0.47 -4.08
C PRO A 5 -15.05 -0.42 -5.30
N PRO A 6 -13.79 -0.50 -5.75
CA PRO A 6 -13.39 -1.41 -6.82
C PRO A 6 -13.77 -2.87 -6.52
N VAL A 7 -13.89 -3.72 -7.56
CA VAL A 7 -14.04 -5.16 -7.34
C VAL A 7 -12.67 -5.73 -6.95
N PHE A 8 -12.51 -6.04 -5.66
CA PHE A 8 -11.21 -6.39 -5.08
C PHE A 8 -10.67 -7.73 -5.61
N GLU A 9 -11.54 -8.72 -5.82
CA GLU A 9 -11.18 -10.02 -6.39
C GLU A 9 -10.51 -9.88 -7.76
N THR A 10 -11.04 -8.96 -8.59
CA THR A 10 -10.49 -8.66 -9.91
C THR A 10 -9.14 -7.96 -9.82
N ILE A 11 -8.98 -7.01 -8.88
CA ILE A 11 -7.73 -6.27 -8.70
C ILE A 11 -6.61 -7.21 -8.21
N PHE A 12 -6.92 -8.07 -7.24
CA PHE A 12 -5.94 -8.96 -6.63
C PHE A 12 -5.69 -10.25 -7.41
N ARG A 13 -6.50 -10.52 -8.45
CA ARG A 13 -6.47 -11.75 -9.25
C ARG A 13 -6.53 -13.00 -8.36
N ILE A 14 -7.48 -13.00 -7.43
CA ILE A 14 -7.67 -14.12 -6.48
C ILE A 14 -8.03 -15.39 -7.27
N PRO A 15 -7.35 -16.53 -7.02
CA PRO A 15 -7.72 -17.81 -7.63
C PRO A 15 -9.18 -18.18 -7.35
N VAL A 16 -9.83 -18.89 -8.27
CA VAL A 16 -11.26 -19.22 -8.13
C VAL A 16 -11.53 -20.16 -6.95
N GLU A 17 -10.55 -20.97 -6.58
CA GLU A 17 -10.59 -21.88 -5.43
C GLU A 17 -10.37 -21.15 -4.10
N HIS A 18 -9.90 -19.90 -4.14
CA HIS A 18 -9.62 -19.11 -2.96
C HIS A 18 -10.80 -18.22 -2.60
N ARG A 19 -10.91 -17.87 -1.32
CA ARG A 19 -11.93 -16.97 -0.80
C ARG A 19 -11.31 -15.69 -0.28
N LEU A 20 -11.73 -14.55 -0.84
CA LEU A 20 -11.42 -13.23 -0.32
C LEU A 20 -12.51 -12.80 0.68
N VAL A 21 -12.12 -12.40 1.89
CA VAL A 21 -13.04 -11.99 2.96
C VAL A 21 -12.69 -10.57 3.40
N ILE A 22 -13.68 -9.67 3.42
CA ILE A 22 -13.51 -8.35 4.00
C ILE A 22 -13.40 -8.43 5.52
N ARG A 23 -12.32 -7.88 6.07
CA ARG A 23 -12.09 -7.77 7.51
C ARG A 23 -12.68 -6.49 8.10
N GLY A 24 -12.75 -5.44 7.30
CA GLY A 24 -13.27 -4.15 7.70
C GLY A 24 -12.73 -3.02 6.84
N SER A 25 -13.17 -1.81 7.16
CA SER A 25 -12.68 -0.58 6.56
C SER A 25 -12.32 0.42 7.65
N ARG A 26 -11.45 1.37 7.30
CA ARG A 26 -11.08 2.51 8.13
C ARG A 26 -11.16 3.76 7.28
N SER A 27 -12.06 4.66 7.65
CA SER A 27 -12.08 6.03 7.12
C SER A 27 -11.24 6.95 7.99
N ARG A 28 -10.57 7.93 7.38
CA ARG A 28 -9.81 8.98 8.05
C ARG A 28 -10.34 10.34 7.62
N GLY A 29 -10.45 11.26 8.57
CA GLY A 29 -10.75 12.67 8.30
C GLY A 29 -9.48 13.47 8.04
N ALA A 30 -9.63 14.71 7.58
CA ALA A 30 -8.53 15.62 7.26
C ALA A 30 -7.51 15.75 8.42
N PRO A 31 -6.20 15.91 8.13
CA PRO A 31 -5.60 16.21 6.82
C PRO A 31 -5.38 14.98 5.92
N THR A 32 -5.26 13.78 6.48
CA THR A 32 -5.13 12.50 5.76
C THR A 32 -6.51 11.95 5.40
N ASP A 33 -7.27 12.70 4.59
CA ASP A 33 -8.61 12.28 4.18
C ASP A 33 -8.54 11.02 3.32
N GLY A 34 -9.36 10.02 3.61
CA GLY A 34 -9.40 8.81 2.80
C GLY A 34 -10.04 7.61 3.46
N VAL A 35 -10.02 6.52 2.73
CA VAL A 35 -10.60 5.24 3.17
C VAL A 35 -9.68 4.09 2.80
N CYS A 36 -9.58 3.15 3.73
CA CYS A 36 -8.81 1.94 3.61
C CYS A 36 -9.70 0.72 3.84
N TRP A 37 -9.50 -0.35 3.07
CA TRP A 37 -10.19 -1.63 3.22
C TRP A 37 -9.17 -2.74 3.44
N TYR A 38 -9.52 -3.67 4.32
CA TYR A 38 -8.68 -4.80 4.68
C TYR A 38 -9.35 -6.10 4.28
N HIS A 39 -8.59 -7.01 3.66
CA HIS A 39 -9.09 -8.30 3.22
C HIS A 39 -8.13 -9.43 3.62
N ASP A 40 -8.70 -10.60 3.92
CA ASP A 40 -7.96 -11.83 4.12
C ASP A 40 -8.30 -12.80 2.97
N GLU A 41 -7.29 -13.45 2.39
CA GLU A 41 -7.44 -14.49 1.37
C GLU A 41 -7.17 -15.86 2.00
N PHE A 42 -8.12 -16.77 1.82
CA PHE A 42 -8.04 -18.15 2.28
C PHE A 42 -7.96 -19.09 1.08
N ASP A 43 -7.14 -20.13 1.18
CA ASP A 43 -7.15 -21.23 0.21
C ASP A 43 -8.40 -22.11 0.33
N ALA A 44 -8.51 -23.13 -0.53
CA ALA A 44 -9.62 -24.08 -0.52
C ALA A 44 -9.74 -24.88 0.79
N ALA A 45 -8.66 -25.00 1.57
CA ALA A 45 -8.66 -25.67 2.87
C ALA A 45 -9.05 -24.71 4.01
N GLY A 46 -9.26 -23.43 3.73
CA GLY A 46 -9.56 -22.41 4.73
C GLY A 46 -8.31 -21.88 5.45
N THR A 47 -7.11 -22.12 4.92
CA THR A 47 -5.86 -21.59 5.47
C THR A 47 -5.66 -20.17 4.98
N LEU A 48 -5.30 -19.24 5.88
CA LEU A 48 -4.94 -17.88 5.50
C LEU A 48 -3.65 -17.89 4.69
N VAL A 49 -3.71 -17.42 3.44
CA VAL A 49 -2.54 -17.37 2.53
C VAL A 49 -2.00 -15.96 2.32
N ALA A 50 -2.87 -14.95 2.37
CA ALA A 50 -2.46 -13.56 2.20
C ALA A 50 -3.43 -12.59 2.88
N ARG A 51 -2.95 -11.36 3.12
CA ARG A 51 -3.77 -10.22 3.53
C ARG A 51 -3.60 -9.09 2.54
N TYR A 52 -4.64 -8.30 2.36
CA TYR A 52 -4.65 -7.16 1.46
C TYR A 52 -5.11 -5.90 2.16
N GLU A 53 -4.52 -4.79 1.75
CA GLU A 53 -4.92 -3.45 2.14
C GLU A 53 -5.14 -2.66 0.85
N THR A 54 -6.35 -2.16 0.61
CA THR A 54 -6.65 -1.20 -0.47
C THR A 54 -6.85 0.16 0.15
N TYR A 55 -6.34 1.21 -0.46
CA TYR A 55 -6.49 2.57 0.03
C TYR A 55 -6.87 3.53 -1.11
N ASP A 56 -7.64 4.54 -0.75
CA ASP A 56 -7.98 5.71 -1.56
C ASP A 56 -7.94 6.93 -0.64
N GLU A 57 -6.81 7.62 -0.61
CA GLU A 57 -6.50 8.63 0.41
C GLU A 57 -5.59 9.74 -0.09
N ASN A 58 -5.49 10.82 0.68
CA ASN A 58 -4.38 11.75 0.59
C ASN A 58 -3.24 11.24 1.49
N ASP A 59 -2.00 11.30 1.02
CA ASP A 59 -0.84 11.05 1.86
C ASP A 59 -0.59 12.17 2.88
N ASP A 60 0.46 12.04 3.69
CA ASP A 60 0.81 13.03 4.72
C ASP A 60 1.23 14.39 4.12
N ASP A 61 1.62 14.41 2.85
CA ASP A 61 1.92 15.63 2.07
C ASP A 61 0.67 16.18 1.35
N GLY A 62 -0.51 15.60 1.59
CA GLY A 62 -1.78 15.98 0.97
C GLY A 62 -1.93 15.52 -0.48
N ARG A 63 -1.05 14.65 -0.99
CA ARG A 63 -1.09 14.15 -2.36
C ARG A 63 -2.07 12.99 -2.48
N GLU A 64 -2.88 13.04 -3.52
CA GLU A 64 -3.83 11.99 -3.82
C GLU A 64 -3.12 10.68 -4.20
N ARG A 65 -3.56 9.57 -3.61
CA ARG A 65 -3.11 8.24 -3.97
C ARG A 65 -4.22 7.21 -3.80
N CYS A 66 -4.24 6.24 -4.71
CA CYS A 66 -5.00 5.02 -4.54
C CYS A 66 -4.15 3.80 -4.93
N GLY A 67 -4.44 2.66 -4.32
CA GLY A 67 -3.62 1.48 -4.55
C GLY A 67 -3.92 0.36 -3.59
N TRP A 68 -3.03 -0.61 -3.57
CA TRP A 68 -3.11 -1.74 -2.67
C TRP A 68 -1.75 -2.27 -2.24
N ARG A 69 -1.75 -3.02 -1.14
CA ARG A 69 -0.63 -3.78 -0.60
C ARG A 69 -1.09 -5.20 -0.33
N ARG A 70 -0.25 -6.18 -0.67
CA ARG A 70 -0.42 -7.59 -0.35
C ARG A 70 0.64 -7.99 0.66
N TYR A 71 0.20 -8.65 1.71
CA TYR A 71 1.02 -9.24 2.74
C TYR A 71 0.87 -10.77 2.71
N ASP A 72 1.91 -11.50 3.06
CA ASP A 72 1.79 -12.94 3.29
C ASP A 72 1.03 -13.25 4.60
N ALA A 73 0.81 -14.53 4.88
CA ALA A 73 0.16 -14.99 6.10
C ALA A 73 0.87 -14.51 7.39
N ALA A 74 2.20 -14.32 7.34
CA ALA A 74 3.00 -13.80 8.45
C ALA A 74 2.92 -12.27 8.58
N GLY A 75 2.25 -11.58 7.66
CA GLY A 75 2.12 -10.12 7.66
C GLY A 75 3.28 -9.37 7.00
N ARG A 76 4.16 -10.07 6.26
CA ARG A 76 5.26 -9.43 5.52
C ARG A 76 4.74 -8.92 4.18
N LEU A 77 5.10 -7.69 3.81
CA LEU A 77 4.72 -7.10 2.53
C LEU A 77 5.39 -7.88 1.38
N VAL A 78 4.57 -8.44 0.49
CA VAL A 78 5.03 -9.22 -0.68
C VAL A 78 4.87 -8.47 -2.00
N ALA A 79 3.87 -7.60 -2.10
CA ALA A 79 3.62 -6.80 -3.29
C ALA A 79 2.85 -5.52 -2.94
N ARG A 80 2.98 -4.50 -3.78
CA ARG A 80 2.16 -3.29 -3.72
C ARG A 80 2.01 -2.70 -5.12
N HIS A 81 0.95 -1.95 -5.32
CA HIS A 81 0.76 -1.14 -6.51
C HIS A 81 0.04 0.15 -6.13
N GLU A 82 0.51 1.28 -6.65
CA GLU A 82 0.04 2.61 -6.29
C GLU A 82 -0.09 3.47 -7.55
N VAL A 83 -1.10 4.33 -7.56
CA VAL A 83 -1.33 5.35 -8.58
C VAL A 83 -1.47 6.70 -7.88
N ALA A 84 -0.76 7.71 -8.36
CA ALA A 84 -0.74 9.07 -7.81
C ALA A 84 -1.99 9.88 -8.19
N MET A 85 -3.17 9.35 -7.90
CA MET A 85 -4.48 10.01 -7.99
C MET A 85 -5.50 9.24 -7.16
N ARG A 86 -6.61 9.88 -6.77
CA ARG A 86 -7.75 9.17 -6.15
C ARG A 86 -8.39 8.18 -7.13
N TRP A 87 -9.10 7.18 -6.58
CA TRP A 87 -9.86 6.21 -7.36
C TRP A 87 -10.82 6.87 -8.36
N SER A 88 -11.51 7.93 -7.93
CA SER A 88 -12.41 8.72 -8.78
C SER A 88 -11.68 9.34 -9.98
N GLY A 89 -10.48 9.90 -9.76
CA GLY A 89 -9.63 10.45 -10.82
C GLY A 89 -9.18 9.38 -11.80
N LEU A 90 -8.83 8.18 -11.31
CA LEU A 90 -8.43 7.05 -12.15
C LEU A 90 -9.58 6.54 -13.02
N VAL A 91 -10.80 6.46 -12.46
CA VAL A 91 -12.01 6.08 -13.22
C VAL A 91 -12.32 7.10 -14.31
N ALA A 92 -12.20 8.39 -14.01
CA ALA A 92 -12.39 9.45 -15.00
C ALA A 92 -11.35 9.35 -16.14
N LEU A 93 -10.07 9.18 -15.80
CA LEU A 93 -8.99 9.05 -16.78
C LEU A 93 -9.16 7.84 -17.70
N LYS A 94 -9.58 6.70 -17.15
CA LYS A 94 -9.79 5.46 -17.91
C LYS A 94 -11.15 5.39 -18.59
N GLN A 95 -12.00 6.40 -18.38
CA GLN A 95 -13.36 6.50 -18.91
C GLN A 95 -14.23 5.27 -18.62
N SER A 96 -13.82 4.45 -17.65
CA SER A 96 -14.47 3.19 -17.30
C SER A 96 -13.91 2.65 -15.98
N ARG A 97 -14.80 2.05 -15.18
CA ARG A 97 -14.43 1.32 -13.97
C ARG A 97 -13.49 0.17 -14.29
N ARG A 98 -13.82 -0.64 -15.30
CA ARG A 98 -13.02 -1.79 -15.72
C ARG A 98 -11.60 -1.38 -16.13
N GLY A 99 -11.46 -0.26 -16.84
CA GLY A 99 -10.15 0.28 -17.20
C GLY A 99 -9.34 0.73 -15.99
N ALA A 100 -9.98 1.29 -14.96
CA ALA A 100 -9.33 1.64 -13.70
C ALA A 100 -8.92 0.40 -12.90
N GLU A 101 -9.77 -0.64 -12.83
CA GLU A 101 -9.43 -1.93 -12.21
C GLU A 101 -8.23 -2.58 -12.89
N LEU A 102 -8.20 -2.61 -14.24
CA LEU A 102 -7.06 -3.10 -15.02
C LEU A 102 -5.76 -2.30 -14.76
N ALA A 103 -5.89 -1.00 -14.52
CA ALA A 103 -4.75 -0.16 -14.15
C ALA A 103 -4.21 -0.50 -12.76
N LEU A 104 -5.09 -0.90 -11.83
CA LEU A 104 -4.71 -1.37 -10.49
C LEU A 104 -4.23 -2.82 -10.45
N GLN A 105 -4.52 -3.63 -11.47
CA GLN A 105 -4.04 -5.02 -11.58
C GLN A 105 -2.54 -5.14 -11.91
N ARG A 106 -1.82 -4.05 -12.23
CA ARG A 106 -0.43 -4.16 -12.67
C ARG A 106 0.47 -4.68 -11.55
N HIS A 107 0.83 -5.95 -11.68
CA HIS A 107 1.96 -6.57 -11.00
C HIS A 107 3.26 -6.01 -11.59
N SER A 108 3.68 -4.84 -11.13
CA SER A 108 5.08 -4.46 -11.28
C SER A 108 5.85 -5.34 -10.29
N GLY A 109 6.40 -6.45 -10.78
CA GLY A 109 7.45 -7.20 -10.10
C GLY A 109 8.73 -6.38 -10.02
N HIS A 110 8.68 -5.22 -9.36
CA HIS A 110 9.79 -4.31 -9.25
C HIS A 110 10.07 -4.01 -7.78
N GLY A 111 11.08 -4.72 -7.28
CA GLY A 111 11.98 -4.27 -6.25
C GLY A 111 11.35 -3.90 -4.93
N THR A 112 11.53 -4.77 -3.95
CA THR A 112 11.84 -4.35 -2.58
C THR A 112 12.70 -3.07 -2.64
N PRO A 113 12.22 -1.89 -2.23
CA PRO A 113 13.15 -0.92 -1.72
C PRO A 113 13.67 -1.57 -0.44
N ALA A 114 14.94 -1.95 -0.44
CA ALA A 114 15.64 -2.30 0.78
C ALA A 114 15.22 -1.31 1.87
N PRO A 115 14.95 -1.75 3.12
CA PRO A 115 14.68 -0.82 4.19
C PRO A 115 15.82 0.20 4.18
N LEU A 116 15.48 1.49 4.05
CA LEU A 116 16.41 2.59 4.25
C LEU A 116 17.08 2.31 5.58
N ALA A 117 18.29 1.74 5.51
CA ALA A 117 19.15 1.57 6.66
C ALA A 117 19.26 2.98 7.22
N ARG A 118 18.72 3.14 8.44
CA ARG A 118 18.94 4.30 9.29
C ARG A 118 20.39 4.67 9.09
N ARG A 119 20.64 5.80 8.42
CA ARG A 119 21.96 6.37 8.27
C ARG A 119 22.42 6.65 9.69
N ALA A 120 23.12 5.67 10.28
CA ALA A 120 23.86 5.84 11.49
C ALA A 120 24.81 6.99 11.17
N GLN A 121 24.52 8.14 11.76
CA GLN A 121 25.44 9.25 11.82
C GLN A 121 26.76 8.66 12.33
N PRO A 122 27.89 8.83 11.64
CA PRO A 122 29.16 8.50 12.27
C PRO A 122 29.24 9.38 13.52
N ALA A 123 29.34 8.71 14.67
CA ALA A 123 29.63 9.33 15.93
C ALA A 123 30.81 10.28 15.71
N GLY A 124 30.55 11.58 15.84
CA GLY A 124 31.59 12.59 15.83
C GLY A 124 32.65 12.17 16.84
N SER A 125 33.81 11.79 16.31
CA SER A 125 34.98 11.43 17.08
C SER A 125 35.38 12.65 17.90
N TRP A 126 34.99 12.63 19.17
CA TRP A 126 35.57 13.50 20.16
C TRP A 126 37.05 13.15 20.27
N ARG A 127 37.95 14.06 19.90
CA ARG A 127 39.33 14.04 20.36
C ARG A 127 39.84 15.45 20.68
N PRO A 128 40.71 15.55 21.69
CA PRO A 128 41.04 16.81 22.35
C PRO A 128 42.30 17.42 21.74
N ASP A 129 42.30 18.73 21.51
CA ASP A 129 43.55 19.44 21.27
C ASP A 129 44.04 20.07 22.57
N ILE A 130 45.09 19.43 23.07
CA ILE A 130 46.05 19.92 24.04
C ILE A 130 46.82 21.06 23.37
N VAL A 131 46.82 22.25 23.98
CA VAL A 131 47.74 23.33 23.61
C VAL A 131 48.87 23.35 24.65
N PRO A 132 50.15 23.19 24.25
CA PRO A 132 51.26 23.48 25.13
C PRO A 132 51.61 24.98 25.08
N ALA A 133 52.10 25.46 26.21
CA ALA A 133 52.46 26.85 26.48
C ALA A 133 53.67 27.34 25.69
N ALA A 134 53.70 28.66 25.45
CA ALA A 134 54.87 29.51 25.55
C ALA A 134 54.41 30.90 26.02
#